data_AF-A0A3B8UGA6-F1
#
_entry.id   AF-A0A3B8UGA6-F1
#
_cell.length_a   1.000
_cell.length_b   1.000
_cell.length_c   1.000
_cell.angle_alpha   90.00
_cell.angle_beta   90.00
_cell.angle_gamma   90.00
#
_symmetry.space_group_name_H-M   'P 1'
#
loop_
_entity.id
_entity.type
_entity.pdbx_description
1 polymer ?
#
loop_
_entity_poly.entity_id
_entity_poly.type
_entity_poly.pdbx_seq_one_letter_code
_entity_poly.pdbx_strand_id
1 'polypeptide(L)' 'MGKLLDRLLEGSHVYRIERETDGYMLVSDPECVEEFSALVREAAQCAGDDFVVFTTSDGPSRYVQMYVMPLADILP' A
#
# COMPACT_ATOMS: atom_id res chain seq x y z
N MET A 1 1.77 7.46 13.78
CA MET A 1 1.47 6.91 12.44
C MET A 1 0.11 7.39 12.00
N GLY A 2 -0.04 7.73 10.72
CA GLY A 2 -1.33 8.14 10.15
C GLY A 2 -2.34 7.00 10.19
N LYS A 3 -3.61 7.32 10.50
CA LYS A 3 -4.70 6.33 10.65
C LYS A 3 -4.87 5.39 9.44
N LEU A 4 -4.50 5.86 8.25
CA LEU A 4 -4.57 5.06 7.02
C LEU A 4 -3.44 4.03 6.93
N LEU A 5 -2.21 4.39 7.32
CA LEU A 5 -1.09 3.45 7.34
C LEU A 5 -1.35 2.33 8.34
N ASP A 6 -1.84 2.66 9.54
CA ASP A 6 -2.19 1.66 10.55
C ASP A 6 -3.25 0.68 10.00
N ARG A 7 -4.28 1.20 9.31
CA ARG A 7 -5.31 0.37 8.66
C ARG A 7 -4.77 -0.51 7.53
N LEU A 8 -3.80 -0.03 6.75
CA LEU A 8 -3.14 -0.83 5.72
C LEU A 8 -2.28 -1.95 6.32
N LEU A 9 -1.74 -1.73 7.53
CA LEU A 9 -0.86 -2.68 8.21
C LEU A 9 -1.60 -3.64 9.14
N GLU A 10 -2.83 -3.34 9.54
CA GLU A 10 -3.73 -4.28 10.23
C GLU A 10 -4.01 -5.55 9.39
N GLY A 11 -3.82 -5.47 8.07
CA GLY A 11 -4.01 -6.57 7.15
C GLY A 11 -5.46 -6.72 6.71
N SER A 12 -5.62 -7.24 5.49
CA SER A 12 -6.92 -7.53 4.89
C SER A 12 -6.85 -8.86 4.14
N HIS A 13 -8.00 -9.47 3.86
CA HIS A 13 -8.06 -10.67 3.02
C HIS A 13 -7.70 -10.39 1.56
N VAL A 14 -7.73 -9.12 1.14
CA VAL A 14 -7.52 -8.70 -0.26
C VAL A 14 -6.04 -8.59 -0.67
N TYR A 15 -5.11 -8.65 0.29
CA TYR A 15 -3.67 -8.60 0.05
C TYR A 15 -2.88 -9.28 1.15
N ARG A 16 -1.64 -9.63 0.85
CA ARG A 16 -0.65 -10.06 1.84
C ARG A 16 0.34 -8.94 2.10
N ILE A 17 0.76 -8.81 3.35
CA ILE A 17 1.78 -7.83 3.75
C ILE A 17 3.11 -8.57 3.87
N GLU A 18 4.11 -8.09 3.15
CA GLU A 18 5.50 -8.50 3.26
C GLU A 18 6.29 -7.33 3.83
N ARG A 19 7.03 -7.59 4.91
CA ARG A 19 7.83 -6.55 5.57
C ARG A 19 9.18 -6.44 4.87
N GLU A 20 9.53 -5.23 4.47
CA GLU A 20 10.79 -4.89 3.81
C GLU A 20 11.64 -4.03 4.74
N THR A 21 12.91 -3.80 4.37
CA THR A 21 13.87 -3.05 5.20
C THR A 21 13.38 -1.64 5.54
N ASP A 22 12.81 -0.93 4.54
CA ASP A 22 12.43 0.48 4.66
C ASP A 22 10.90 0.69 4.52
N GLY A 23 10.11 -0.37 4.66
CA GLY A 23 8.68 -0.29 4.38
C GLY A 23 7.96 -1.62 4.32
N TYR A 24 6.84 -1.61 3.61
CA TYR A 24 5.91 -2.73 3.53
C TYR A 24 5.47 -2.92 2.08
N MET A 25 5.61 -4.13 1.57
CA MET A 25 5.05 -4.53 0.29
C MET A 25 3.69 -5.16 0.51
N LEU A 26 2.66 -4.63 -0.11
CA LEU A 26 1.32 -5.20 -0.15
C LEU A 26 1.12 -5.85 -1.52
N VAL A 27 0.87 -7.16 -1.52
CA VAL A 27 0.68 -7.96 -2.74
C VAL A 27 -0.78 -8.40 -2.83
N SER A 28 -1.47 -8.04 -3.91
CA SER A 28 -2.89 -8.34 -4.09
C SER A 28 -3.13 -9.85 -4.14
N ASP A 29 -4.25 -10.30 -3.58
CA ASP A 29 -4.80 -11.61 -3.93
C ASP A 29 -5.33 -11.57 -5.39
N PRO A 30 -4.99 -12.55 -6.24
CA PRO A 30 -5.50 -12.63 -7.62
C PRO A 30 -7.03 -12.56 -7.74
N GLU A 31 -7.77 -13.03 -6.74
CA GLU A 31 -9.24 -12.99 -6.71
C GLU A 31 -9.78 -11.62 -6.27
N CYS A 32 -8.95 -10.77 -5.65
CA CYS A 32 -9.35 -9.49 -5.05
C CYS A 32 -8.70 -8.26 -5.70
N VAL A 33 -8.18 -8.39 -6.93
CA VAL A 33 -7.41 -7.33 -7.61
C VAL A 33 -8.18 -6.02 -7.76
N GLU A 34 -9.49 -6.05 -7.99
CA GLU A 34 -10.30 -4.84 -8.11
C GLU A 34 -10.44 -4.08 -6.78
N GLU A 35 -10.70 -4.81 -5.70
CA GLU A 35 -10.78 -4.25 -4.34
C GLU A 35 -9.43 -3.71 -3.88
N PHE A 36 -8.36 -4.47 -4.14
CA PHE A 36 -6.99 -4.00 -3.90
C PHE A 36 -6.71 -2.71 -4.69
N SER A 37 -7.13 -2.66 -5.95
CA SER A 37 -6.93 -1.48 -6.79
C SER A 37 -7.66 -0.24 -6.28
N ALA A 38 -8.82 -0.39 -5.63
CA ALA A 38 -9.51 0.71 -4.98
C ALA A 38 -8.71 1.23 -3.78
N LEU A 39 -8.18 0.31 -2.94
CA LEU A 39 -7.34 0.65 -1.80
C LEU A 39 -6.03 1.35 -2.21
N VAL A 40 -5.39 0.88 -3.29
CA VAL A 40 -4.18 1.51 -3.82
C VAL A 40 -4.45 2.94 -4.27
N ARG A 41 -5.60 3.21 -4.89
CA ARG A 41 -5.99 4.58 -5.28
C ARG A 41 -6.22 5.48 -4.07
N GLU A 42 -6.90 4.96 -3.04
CA GLU A 42 -7.09 5.68 -1.77
C GLU A 42 -5.75 6.00 -1.11
N ALA A 43 -4.85 5.01 -1.00
CA ALA A 43 -3.52 5.18 -0.45
C ALA A 43 -2.68 6.20 -1.24
N ALA A 44 -2.73 6.16 -2.58
CA ALA A 44 -2.03 7.10 -3.44
C ALA A 44 -2.55 8.54 -3.30
N GLN A 45 -3.85 8.73 -3.04
CA GLN A 45 -4.42 10.06 -2.78
C GLN A 45 -3.98 10.65 -1.43
N CYS A 46 -3.69 9.80 -0.45
CA CYS A 46 -3.22 10.20 0.87
C CYS A 46 -1.69 10.20 1.00
N ALA A 47 -0.96 9.88 -0.08
CA ALA A 47 0.49 9.85 -0.10
C ALA A 47 1.07 11.27 -0.01
N GLY A 48 2.16 11.42 0.74
CA GLY A 48 2.91 12.68 0.83
C GLY A 48 2.92 13.33 2.21
N ASP A 49 1.98 12.96 3.10
CA ASP A 49 1.97 13.45 4.48
C ASP A 49 2.77 12.50 5.41
N ASP A 50 2.26 11.29 5.65
CA ASP A 50 2.83 10.34 6.62
C ASP A 50 3.62 9.18 5.98
N PHE A 51 3.43 8.95 4.69
CA PHE A 51 4.04 7.85 3.94
C PHE A 51 4.06 8.17 2.44
N VAL A 52 4.91 7.46 1.70
CA VAL A 52 4.90 7.43 0.23
C VAL A 52 4.52 6.04 -0.26
N VAL A 53 3.96 5.99 -1.47
CA VAL A 53 3.50 4.75 -2.10
C VAL A 53 4.02 4.61 -3.52
N PHE A 54 4.45 3.40 -3.84
CA PHE A 54 4.86 3.00 -5.19
C PHE A 54 3.98 1.84 -5.62
N THR A 55 3.45 1.89 -6.83
CA THR A 55 2.42 0.94 -7.28
C THR A 55 2.89 0.16 -8.50
N THR A 56 2.65 -1.15 -8.51
CA THR A 56 2.85 -2.01 -9.69
C THR A 56 1.50 -2.42 -10.24
N SER A 57 1.30 -2.20 -11.54
CA SER A 57 0.06 -2.53 -12.24
C SER A 57 0.27 -3.63 -13.29
N ASP A 58 -0.70 -4.54 -13.42
CA ASP A 58 -0.78 -5.55 -14.48
C ASP A 58 -1.78 -5.12 -15.59
N GLY A 59 -2.14 -3.85 -15.62
CA GLY A 59 -3.02 -3.25 -16.62
C GLY A 59 -3.43 -1.83 -16.26
N PRO A 60 -4.18 -1.13 -17.14
CA PRO A 60 -4.47 0.30 -17.00
C PRO A 60 -5.20 0.71 -15.72
N SER A 61 -5.77 -0.24 -14.98
CA SER A 61 -6.57 0.01 -13.79
C SER A 61 -6.51 -1.13 -12.76
N ARG A 62 -5.55 -2.04 -12.92
CA ARG A 62 -5.36 -3.23 -12.08
C ARG A 62 -4.01 -3.13 -11.39
N TYR A 63 -4.02 -2.77 -10.12
CA TYR A 63 -2.83 -2.80 -9.28
C TYR A 63 -2.67 -4.20 -8.71
N VAL A 64 -1.45 -4.72 -8.74
CA VAL A 64 -1.11 -6.04 -8.23
C VAL A 64 -0.18 -5.97 -7.02
N GLN A 65 0.56 -4.86 -6.89
CA GLN A 65 1.42 -4.62 -5.74
C GLN A 65 1.43 -3.13 -5.38
N MET A 66 1.67 -2.85 -4.11
CA MET A 66 1.90 -1.52 -3.58
C MET A 66 2.98 -1.58 -2.51
N TYR A 67 4.07 -0.83 -2.72
CA TYR A 67 5.08 -0.61 -1.71
C TYR A 67 4.76 0.66 -0.93
N VAL A 68 4.69 0.57 0.40
CA VAL A 68 4.42 1.66 1.32
C VAL A 68 5.65 1.92 2.16
N MET A 69 6.14 3.16 2.14
CA MET A 69 7.28 3.60 2.95
C MET A 69 6.82 4.72 3.90
N PRO A 70 6.79 4.47 5.23
CA PRO A 70 6.50 5.50 6.22
C PRO A 70 7.56 6.62 6.18
N LEU A 71 7.14 7.88 6.23
CA LEU A 71 8.05 9.03 6.23
C LEU A 71 8.55 9.41 7.64
N ALA A 72 7.85 8.95 8.68
CA ALA A 72 8.15 9.27 10.08
C ALA A 72 9.54 8.79 10.55
N ASP A 73 10.17 7.83 9.85
CA ASP A 73 11.53 7.33 10.15
C ASP A 73 12.61 7.94 9.24
N ILE A 74 12.26 8.88 8.34
CA ILE A 74 13.18 9.43 7.32
C ILE A 74 13.69 10.83 7.69
N LEU A 75 13.11 11.49 8.69
CA LEU A 75 13.57 12.80 9.15
C LEU A 75 14.22 12.70 10.55
N PRO A 76 15.50 13.11 10.70
CA PRO A 76 16.14 13.28 12.00
C PRO A 76 15.55 14.44 12.82
#